data_AF-A0A7Y9JC45-F1
#
_entry.id   AF-A0A7Y9JC45-F1
#
_cell.length_a   1.000
_cell.length_b   1.000
_cell.length_c   1.000
_cell.angle_alpha   90.00
_cell.angle_beta   90.00
_cell.angle_gamma   90.00
#
_symmetry.space_group_name_H-M   'P 1'
#
loop_
_entity.id
_entity.type
_entity.pdbx_description
1 polymer ?
#
loop_
_entity_poly.entity_id
_entity_poly.type
_entity_poly.pdbx_seq_one_letter_code
_entity_poly.pdbx_strand_id
1 'polypeptide(L)'
;MDTWSTATDALPAAVVSSFLGVLGLLIGSFLNVVVHRVPAGLSLVSPGSACPACAHPVRPRDNVPVVSWLVLRGRCRDCAAPISIRYPTVELATGLLFALTGWRFGASPFTGAALVVVAAGVALFLIDLEHRRLPFAVTGAAAAGTVIALVVDVVLHGPGLLPTALLSTGLWLVVYGGIWLLTLGRGMGLGDVALAPVLGLALGWLGWGPSVVGLALGFGIGAVVGVLLIASGRSRVGMRVPHGPFLLSGAAVGMFAGAPLWHGYLGLVGLA
;
A
#
# COMPACT_ATOMS: atom_id res chain seq x y z
N MET A 1 21.82 12.07 1.31
CA MET A 1 21.73 12.76 0.00
C MET A 1 20.61 12.11 -0.80
N ASP A 2 19.47 12.78 -0.90
CA ASP A 2 18.31 12.29 -1.68
C ASP A 2 18.65 12.26 -3.17
N THR A 3 19.01 11.09 -3.70
CA THR A 3 19.36 10.87 -5.12
C THR A 3 18.23 11.20 -6.11
N TRP A 4 17.01 11.44 -5.60
CA TRP A 4 15.82 11.76 -6.39
C TRP A 4 15.52 13.26 -6.46
N SER A 5 16.26 14.09 -5.71
CA SER A 5 16.02 15.54 -5.64
C SER A 5 16.62 16.35 -6.80
N THR A 6 17.42 15.72 -7.68
CA THR A 6 18.20 16.42 -8.72
C THR A 6 17.66 16.23 -10.14
N ALA A 7 16.46 15.70 -10.33
CA ALA A 7 15.83 15.54 -11.65
C ALA A 7 14.43 16.19 -11.69
N THR A 8 14.36 17.52 -11.67
CA THR A 8 13.10 18.29 -11.69
C THR A 8 12.99 19.31 -12.83
N ASP A 9 13.73 19.13 -13.93
CA ASP A 9 13.78 20.14 -15.01
C ASP A 9 12.72 19.96 -16.13
N ALA A 10 11.55 19.36 -15.88
CA ALA A 10 10.52 19.30 -16.92
C ALA A 10 9.07 19.61 -16.47
N LEU A 11 8.66 19.25 -15.25
CA LEU A 11 7.31 19.52 -14.74
C LEU A 11 7.35 19.93 -13.27
N PRO A 12 6.61 20.99 -12.85
CA PRO A 12 6.52 21.34 -11.44
C PRO A 12 5.99 20.17 -10.62
N ALA A 13 6.58 19.88 -9.47
CA ALA A 13 6.15 18.80 -8.58
C ALA A 13 4.64 18.85 -8.29
N ALA A 14 4.07 20.07 -8.17
CA ALA A 14 2.64 20.29 -7.99
C ALA A 14 1.77 19.72 -9.14
N VAL A 15 2.25 19.79 -10.39
CA VAL A 15 1.55 19.24 -11.56
C VAL A 15 1.56 17.72 -11.51
N VAL A 16 2.72 17.11 -11.24
CA VAL A 16 2.86 15.65 -11.09
C VAL A 16 1.99 15.14 -9.96
N SER A 17 2.07 15.76 -8.78
CA SER A 17 1.25 15.40 -7.62
C SER A 17 -0.25 15.51 -7.89
N SER A 18 -0.68 16.57 -8.57
CA SER A 18 -2.10 16.79 -8.87
C SER A 18 -2.61 15.77 -9.88
N PHE A 19 -1.84 15.50 -10.95
CA PHE A 19 -2.17 14.47 -11.93
C PHE A 19 -2.25 13.08 -11.29
N LEU A 20 -1.24 12.70 -10.50
CA LEU A 20 -1.22 11.43 -9.79
C LEU A 20 -2.33 11.35 -8.74
N GLY A 21 -2.65 12.45 -8.06
CA GLY A 21 -3.78 12.51 -7.14
C GLY A 21 -5.12 12.18 -7.83
N VAL A 22 -5.39 12.78 -8.98
CA VAL A 22 -6.59 12.48 -9.79
C VAL A 22 -6.57 11.02 -10.27
N LEU A 23 -5.43 10.52 -10.75
CA LEU A 23 -5.27 9.11 -11.10
C LEU A 23 -5.54 8.21 -9.89
N GLY A 24 -5.07 8.57 -8.70
CA GLY A 24 -5.29 7.84 -7.46
C GLY A 24 -6.76 7.79 -7.05
N LEU A 25 -7.55 8.84 -7.31
CA LEU A 25 -9.01 8.80 -7.12
C LEU A 25 -9.66 7.74 -8.02
N LEU A 26 -9.26 7.68 -9.30
CA LEU A 26 -9.77 6.69 -10.26
C LEU A 26 -9.36 5.27 -9.87
N ILE A 27 -8.09 5.08 -9.52
CA ILE A 27 -7.56 3.80 -9.05
C ILE A 27 -8.27 3.39 -7.75
N GLY A 28 -8.44 4.29 -6.78
CA GLY A 28 -9.16 4.01 -5.53
C GLY A 28 -10.60 3.56 -5.75
N SER A 29 -11.28 4.11 -6.76
CA SER A 29 -12.62 3.65 -7.15
C SER A 29 -12.60 2.21 -7.66
N PHE A 30 -11.61 1.86 -8.49
CA PHE A 30 -11.37 0.48 -8.92
C PHE A 30 -10.96 -0.44 -7.75
N LEU A 31 -10.19 0.05 -6.77
CA LEU A 31 -9.78 -0.76 -5.62
C LEU A 31 -10.98 -1.21 -4.77
N ASN A 32 -12.07 -0.44 -4.69
CA ASN A 32 -13.30 -0.92 -4.05
C ASN A 32 -13.83 -2.21 -4.73
N VAL A 33 -13.72 -2.32 -6.06
CA VAL A 33 -14.06 -3.54 -6.80
C VAL A 33 -13.08 -4.66 -6.48
N VAL A 34 -11.77 -4.37 -6.48
CA VAL A 34 -10.72 -5.36 -6.16
C VAL A 34 -10.92 -5.95 -4.76
N VAL A 35 -11.15 -5.10 -3.76
CA VAL A 35 -11.32 -5.52 -2.36
C VAL A 35 -12.54 -6.43 -2.20
N HIS A 36 -13.63 -6.17 -2.93
CA HIS A 36 -14.82 -7.01 -2.86
C HIS A 36 -14.67 -8.32 -3.66
N ARG A 37 -14.15 -8.24 -4.89
CA ARG A 37 -14.24 -9.33 -5.88
C ARG A 37 -13.09 -10.32 -5.82
N VAL A 38 -11.85 -9.88 -5.61
CA VAL A 38 -10.69 -10.79 -5.56
C VAL A 38 -10.85 -11.85 -4.47
N PRO A 39 -11.24 -11.49 -3.23
CA PRO A 39 -11.40 -12.50 -2.20
C PRO A 39 -12.55 -13.48 -2.53
N ALA A 40 -13.61 -13.01 -3.19
CA ALA A 40 -14.73 -13.82 -3.61
C ALA A 40 -14.46 -14.65 -4.89
N GLY A 41 -13.29 -14.52 -5.51
CA GLY A 41 -12.96 -15.20 -6.77
C GLY A 41 -13.78 -14.72 -7.96
N LEU A 42 -14.33 -13.49 -7.89
CA LEU A 42 -15.17 -12.91 -8.92
C LEU A 42 -14.36 -12.14 -9.96
N SER A 43 -14.89 -12.03 -11.18
CA SER A 43 -14.26 -11.28 -12.28
C SER A 43 -14.20 -9.78 -11.97
N LEU A 44 -13.05 -9.16 -12.24
CA LEU A 44 -12.85 -7.70 -12.09
C LEU A 44 -13.43 -6.90 -13.26
N VAL A 45 -13.68 -7.55 -14.40
CA VAL A 45 -14.05 -6.87 -15.65
C VAL A 45 -15.57 -6.88 -15.86
N SER A 46 -16.24 -8.00 -15.57
CA SER A 46 -17.66 -8.18 -15.85
C SER A 46 -18.37 -8.96 -14.73
N PRO A 47 -19.59 -8.56 -14.32
CA PRO A 47 -20.35 -7.39 -14.78
C PRO A 47 -19.77 -6.07 -14.25
N GLY A 48 -20.25 -4.93 -14.79
CA GLY A 48 -19.89 -3.60 -14.27
C GLY A 48 -20.39 -3.35 -12.84
N SER A 49 -20.05 -2.19 -12.27
CA SER A 49 -20.55 -1.76 -10.96
C SER A 49 -22.06 -1.54 -11.00
N ALA A 50 -22.78 -1.99 -9.96
CA ALA A 50 -24.23 -1.86 -9.83
C ALA A 50 -24.61 -1.46 -8.41
N CYS A 51 -25.79 -0.85 -8.25
CA CYS A 51 -26.33 -0.54 -6.93
C CYS A 51 -26.63 -1.85 -6.16
N PRO A 52 -26.21 -2.00 -4.89
CA PRO A 52 -26.46 -3.22 -4.13
C PRO A 52 -27.93 -3.43 -3.76
N ALA A 53 -28.77 -2.39 -3.83
CA ALA A 53 -30.18 -2.46 -3.48
C ALA A 53 -31.09 -2.75 -4.68
N CYS A 54 -30.92 -2.01 -5.79
CA CYS A 54 -31.79 -2.15 -6.97
C CYS A 54 -31.13 -2.83 -8.17
N ALA A 55 -29.85 -3.20 -8.08
CA ALA A 55 -29.06 -3.82 -9.15
C ALA A 55 -28.94 -3.01 -10.45
N HIS A 56 -29.43 -1.76 -10.51
CA HIS A 56 -29.21 -0.89 -11.65
C HIS A 56 -27.70 -0.64 -11.87
N PRO A 57 -27.23 -0.70 -13.12
CA PRO A 57 -25.84 -0.42 -13.44
C PRO A 57 -25.50 1.05 -13.12
N VAL A 58 -24.33 1.26 -12.53
CA VAL A 58 -23.83 2.61 -12.23
C VAL A 58 -23.45 3.30 -13.54
N ARG A 59 -24.08 4.44 -13.81
CA ARG A 59 -23.80 5.23 -15.01
C ARG A 59 -22.40 5.85 -14.90
N PRO A 60 -21.66 6.04 -16.01
CA PRO A 60 -20.30 6.62 -15.95
C PRO A 60 -20.22 7.96 -15.20
N ARG A 61 -21.22 8.84 -15.36
CA ARG A 61 -21.32 10.12 -14.64
C ARG A 61 -21.55 10.00 -13.13
N ASP A 62 -22.10 8.88 -12.68
CA ASP A 62 -22.32 8.56 -11.26
C ASP A 62 -21.14 7.77 -10.68
N ASN A 63 -20.13 7.46 -11.51
CA ASN A 63 -18.90 6.77 -11.16
C ASN A 63 -17.68 7.71 -11.11
N VAL A 64 -17.89 9.03 -11.11
CA VAL A 64 -16.82 10.01 -10.87
C VAL A 64 -16.45 9.94 -9.38
N PRO A 65 -15.23 9.53 -9.01
CA PRO A 65 -14.85 9.28 -7.62
C PRO A 65 -15.07 10.50 -6.74
N VAL A 66 -15.56 10.29 -5.51
CA VAL A 66 -15.85 11.28 -4.47
C VAL A 66 -16.97 12.26 -4.83
N VAL A 67 -16.85 12.93 -5.99
CA VAL A 67 -17.78 13.94 -6.49
C VAL A 67 -19.18 13.38 -6.67
N SER A 68 -19.33 12.21 -7.29
CA SER A 68 -20.65 11.61 -7.50
C SER A 68 -21.35 11.32 -6.17
N TRP A 69 -20.61 10.82 -5.18
CA TRP A 69 -21.13 10.52 -3.85
C TRP A 69 -21.59 11.81 -3.15
N LEU A 70 -20.81 12.89 -3.21
CA LEU A 70 -21.16 14.19 -2.62
C LEU A 70 -22.39 14.81 -3.28
N VAL A 71 -22.44 14.85 -4.62
CA VAL A 71 -23.56 15.41 -5.38
C VAL A 71 -24.85 14.63 -5.13
N LEU A 72 -24.75 13.29 -5.04
CA LEU A 72 -25.89 12.41 -4.74
C LEU A 72 -26.19 12.31 -3.23
N ARG A 73 -25.44 13.03 -2.37
CA ARG A 73 -25.57 13.01 -0.91
C ARG A 73 -25.53 11.59 -0.32
N GLY A 74 -24.64 10.76 -0.86
CA GLY A 74 -24.45 9.38 -0.45
C GLY A 74 -25.63 8.45 -0.72
N ARG A 75 -26.42 8.71 -1.77
CA ARG A 75 -27.58 7.88 -2.14
C ARG A 75 -27.52 7.44 -3.60
N CYS A 76 -28.14 6.30 -3.90
CA CYS A 76 -28.33 5.86 -5.28
C CYS A 76 -29.26 6.83 -6.02
N ARG A 77 -28.94 7.16 -7.27
CA ARG A 77 -29.76 8.06 -8.10
C ARG A 77 -31.16 7.51 -8.38
N ASP A 78 -31.30 6.20 -8.60
CA ASP A 78 -32.57 5.62 -9.06
C ASP A 78 -33.46 5.16 -7.88
N CYS A 79 -32.89 4.57 -6.82
CA CYS A 79 -33.67 4.04 -5.69
C CYS A 79 -33.48 4.77 -4.35
N ALA A 80 -32.66 5.83 -4.31
CA ALA A 80 -32.35 6.61 -3.10
C ALA A 80 -31.77 5.82 -1.89
N ALA A 81 -31.45 4.54 -2.07
CA ALA A 81 -30.80 3.72 -1.06
C ALA A 81 -29.43 4.31 -0.68
N PRO A 82 -29.03 4.26 0.60
CA PRO A 82 -27.76 4.81 1.04
C PRO A 82 -26.58 4.03 0.45
N ILE A 83 -25.57 4.77 -0.01
CA ILE A 83 -24.28 4.25 -0.47
C ILE A 83 -23.23 4.53 0.61
N SER A 84 -22.52 3.48 1.01
CA SER A 84 -21.57 3.54 2.12
C SER A 84 -20.50 4.63 1.96
N ILE A 85 -20.15 5.30 3.05
CA ILE A 85 -19.04 6.27 3.10
C ILE A 85 -17.68 5.61 2.81
N ARG A 86 -17.59 4.29 2.89
CA ARG A 86 -16.38 3.54 2.56
C ARG A 86 -15.86 3.87 1.16
N TYR A 87 -16.75 3.98 0.16
CA TYR A 87 -16.36 4.24 -1.23
C TYR A 87 -15.55 5.54 -1.37
N PRO A 88 -16.09 6.72 -1.02
CA PRO A 88 -15.35 7.97 -1.13
C PRO A 88 -14.13 8.04 -0.19
N THR A 89 -14.15 7.35 0.97
CA THR A 89 -12.98 7.31 1.86
C THR A 89 -11.81 6.56 1.23
N VAL A 90 -12.05 5.41 0.59
CA VAL A 90 -11.00 4.65 -0.11
C VAL A 90 -10.48 5.45 -1.30
N GLU A 91 -11.37 6.07 -2.07
CA GLU A 91 -11.01 6.93 -3.20
C GLU A 91 -10.11 8.09 -2.76
N LEU A 92 -10.52 8.85 -1.73
CA LEU A 92 -9.74 9.95 -1.18
C LEU A 92 -8.40 9.49 -0.62
N ALA A 93 -8.36 8.39 0.15
CA ALA A 93 -7.12 7.87 0.72
C ALA A 93 -6.13 7.46 -0.38
N THR A 94 -6.58 6.77 -1.44
CA THR A 94 -5.73 6.42 -2.58
C THR A 94 -5.26 7.66 -3.34
N GLY A 95 -6.15 8.63 -3.59
CA GLY A 95 -5.80 9.91 -4.22
C GLY A 95 -4.73 10.68 -3.45
N LEU A 96 -4.88 10.78 -2.12
CA LEU A 96 -3.91 11.45 -1.25
C LEU A 96 -2.55 10.73 -1.25
N LEU A 97 -2.53 9.40 -1.15
CA LEU A 97 -1.28 8.63 -1.18
C LEU A 97 -0.58 8.74 -2.54
N PHE A 98 -1.32 8.76 -3.64
CA PHE A 98 -0.75 8.97 -4.98
C PHE A 98 -0.18 10.38 -5.14
N ALA A 99 -0.91 11.41 -4.68
CA ALA A 99 -0.43 12.79 -4.70
C ALA A 99 0.84 12.95 -3.86
N LEU A 100 0.88 12.34 -2.67
CA LEU A 100 2.05 12.31 -1.78
C LEU A 100 3.24 11.60 -2.44
N THR A 101 2.99 10.50 -3.16
CA THR A 101 4.01 9.77 -3.92
C THR A 101 4.61 10.65 -5.01
N GLY A 102 3.78 11.34 -5.79
CA GLY A 102 4.24 12.31 -6.79
C GLY A 102 5.00 13.49 -6.19
N TRP A 103 4.55 13.97 -5.02
CA TRP A 103 5.23 15.07 -4.33
C TRP A 103 6.61 14.66 -3.83
N ARG A 104 6.74 13.44 -3.30
CA ARG A 104 7.98 12.95 -2.68
C ARG A 104 9.02 12.49 -3.70
N PHE A 105 8.59 11.89 -4.81
CA PHE A 105 9.48 11.18 -5.75
C PHE A 105 9.47 11.78 -7.17
N GLY A 106 8.60 12.76 -7.46
CA GLY A 106 8.53 13.44 -8.75
C GLY A 106 8.21 12.49 -9.91
N ALA A 107 8.75 12.78 -11.09
CA ALA A 107 8.66 11.92 -12.26
C ALA A 107 9.91 11.02 -12.35
N SER A 108 10.00 10.04 -11.47
CA SER A 108 11.10 9.06 -11.42
C SER A 108 10.62 7.64 -11.76
N PRO A 109 11.49 6.73 -12.23
CA PRO A 109 11.12 5.32 -12.44
C PRO A 109 10.59 4.66 -11.16
N PHE A 110 11.17 5.03 -10.00
CA PHE A 110 10.70 4.58 -8.70
C PHE A 110 9.24 4.95 -8.42
N THR A 111 8.77 6.10 -8.92
CA THR A 111 7.38 6.53 -8.72
C THR A 111 6.40 5.51 -9.26
N GLY A 112 6.68 4.89 -10.41
CA GLY A 112 5.86 3.82 -10.96
C GLY A 112 5.74 2.61 -10.01
N ALA A 113 6.88 2.16 -9.46
CA ALA A 113 6.91 1.09 -8.46
C ALA A 113 6.12 1.46 -7.20
N ALA A 114 6.34 2.67 -6.67
CA ALA A 114 5.68 3.16 -5.47
C ALA A 114 4.16 3.23 -5.65
N LEU A 115 3.66 3.72 -6.79
CA LEU A 115 2.23 3.77 -7.08
C LEU A 115 1.59 2.37 -7.11
N VAL A 116 2.27 1.39 -7.70
CA VAL A 116 1.81 -0.01 -7.71
C VAL A 116 1.77 -0.58 -6.29
N VAL A 117 2.83 -0.39 -5.50
CA VAL A 117 2.90 -0.84 -4.11
C VAL A 117 1.86 -0.15 -3.24
N VAL A 118 1.64 1.15 -3.41
CA VAL A 118 0.61 1.92 -2.70
C VAL A 118 -0.79 1.42 -3.05
N ALA A 119 -1.10 1.22 -4.34
CA ALA A 119 -2.40 0.71 -4.77
C ALA A 119 -2.67 -0.70 -4.24
N ALA A 120 -1.69 -1.60 -4.39
CA ALA A 120 -1.77 -2.96 -3.85
C ALA A 120 -1.88 -2.93 -2.31
N GLY A 121 -1.12 -2.06 -1.65
CA GLY A 121 -1.14 -1.88 -0.20
C GLY A 121 -2.50 -1.44 0.30
N VAL A 122 -3.14 -0.45 -0.32
CA VAL A 122 -4.51 -0.04 0.05
C VAL A 122 -5.50 -1.20 -0.08
N ALA A 123 -5.45 -1.94 -1.21
CA ALA A 123 -6.34 -3.09 -1.40
C ALA A 123 -6.08 -4.20 -0.37
N LEU A 124 -4.81 -4.59 -0.19
CA LEU A 124 -4.39 -5.64 0.73
C LEU A 124 -4.70 -5.28 2.20
N PHE A 125 -4.52 -4.02 2.58
CA PHE A 125 -4.86 -3.52 3.91
C PHE A 125 -6.35 -3.75 4.21
N LEU A 126 -7.23 -3.38 3.28
CA LEU A 126 -8.68 -3.53 3.45
C LEU A 126 -9.12 -4.99 3.38
N ILE A 127 -8.56 -5.78 2.44
CA ILE A 127 -8.86 -7.21 2.34
C ILE A 127 -8.43 -7.93 3.62
N ASP A 128 -7.29 -7.62 4.20
CA ASP A 128 -6.81 -8.30 5.41
C ASP A 128 -7.65 -7.90 6.64
N LEU A 129 -8.08 -6.64 6.75
CA LEU A 129 -9.02 -6.22 7.79
C LEU A 129 -10.36 -6.96 7.72
N GLU A 130 -10.87 -7.22 6.51
CA GLU A 130 -12.19 -7.83 6.31
C GLU A 130 -12.16 -9.36 6.28
N HIS A 131 -11.08 -9.94 5.77
CA HIS A 131 -11.01 -11.37 5.45
C HIS A 131 -9.79 -12.09 6.02
N ARG A 132 -8.87 -11.38 6.69
CA ARG A 132 -7.67 -11.94 7.32
C ARG A 132 -6.83 -12.78 6.35
N ARG A 133 -6.69 -12.29 5.12
CA ARG A 133 -5.88 -12.91 4.07
C ARG A 133 -5.31 -11.85 3.15
N LEU A 134 -4.16 -12.18 2.55
CA LEU A 134 -3.51 -11.38 1.52
C LEU A 134 -3.49 -12.20 0.23
N PRO A 135 -4.38 -11.93 -0.75
CA PRO A 135 -4.46 -12.70 -1.98
C PRO A 135 -3.18 -12.57 -2.83
N PHE A 136 -2.59 -13.70 -3.19
CA PHE A 136 -1.40 -13.77 -4.03
C PHE A 136 -1.56 -13.09 -5.40
N ALA A 137 -2.79 -12.97 -5.92
CA ALA A 137 -3.04 -12.22 -7.15
C ALA A 137 -2.67 -10.73 -7.02
N VAL A 138 -2.99 -10.10 -5.88
CA VAL A 138 -2.68 -8.68 -5.64
C VAL A 138 -1.21 -8.52 -5.25
N THR A 139 -0.69 -9.38 -4.36
CA THR A 139 0.74 -9.38 -3.99
C THR A 139 1.64 -9.65 -5.19
N GLY A 140 1.26 -10.59 -6.05
CA GLY A 140 2.00 -10.94 -7.27
C GLY A 140 1.97 -9.83 -8.32
N ALA A 141 0.84 -9.14 -8.49
CA ALA A 141 0.77 -7.94 -9.34
C ALA A 141 1.70 -6.84 -8.81
N ALA A 142 1.74 -6.64 -7.49
CA ALA A 142 2.65 -5.69 -6.86
C ALA A 142 4.13 -6.07 -7.08
N ALA A 143 4.45 -7.35 -6.90
CA ALA A 143 5.78 -7.88 -7.15
C ALA A 143 6.21 -7.65 -8.61
N ALA A 144 5.37 -8.04 -9.57
CA ALA A 144 5.64 -7.88 -10.99
C ALA A 144 5.86 -6.42 -11.36
N GLY A 145 4.96 -5.51 -10.93
CA GLY A 145 5.12 -4.08 -11.21
C GLY A 145 6.38 -3.47 -10.59
N THR A 146 6.71 -3.85 -9.35
CA THR A 146 7.92 -3.36 -8.66
C THR A 146 9.19 -3.86 -9.36
N VAL A 147 9.24 -5.14 -9.74
CA VAL A 147 10.39 -5.73 -10.45
C VAL A 147 10.53 -5.11 -11.84
N ILE A 148 9.45 -4.94 -12.60
CA ILE A 148 9.49 -4.29 -13.92
C ILE A 148 10.05 -2.87 -13.80
N ALA A 149 9.55 -2.08 -12.85
CA ALA A 149 10.05 -0.73 -12.62
C ALA A 149 11.53 -0.71 -12.23
N LEU A 150 11.97 -1.65 -11.39
CA LEU A 150 13.38 -1.78 -11.00
C LEU A 150 14.26 -2.14 -12.18
N VAL A 151 13.83 -3.08 -13.03
CA VAL A 151 14.57 -3.44 -14.25
C VAL A 151 14.70 -2.23 -15.16
N VAL A 152 13.62 -1.47 -15.36
CA VAL A 152 13.66 -0.23 -16.15
C VAL A 152 14.65 0.77 -15.56
N ASP A 153 14.64 0.99 -14.25
CA ASP A 153 15.59 1.88 -13.59
C ASP A 153 17.05 1.42 -13.74
N VAL A 154 17.31 0.13 -13.55
CA VAL A 154 18.66 -0.44 -13.71
C VAL A 154 19.15 -0.31 -15.16
N VAL A 155 18.26 -0.47 -16.14
CA VAL A 155 18.61 -0.30 -17.56
C VAL A 155 18.91 1.16 -17.90
N LEU A 156 18.15 2.11 -17.33
CA LEU A 156 18.29 3.54 -17.64
C LEU A 156 19.40 4.23 -16.86
N HIS A 157 19.61 3.84 -15.59
CA HIS A 157 20.45 4.55 -14.62
C HIS A 157 21.56 3.69 -14.00
N GLY A 158 21.60 2.39 -14.33
CA GLY A 158 22.59 1.44 -13.82
C GLY A 158 22.21 0.79 -12.48
N PRO A 159 23.00 -0.19 -12.00
CA PRO A 159 22.62 -1.06 -10.88
C PRO A 159 22.88 -0.44 -9.48
N GLY A 160 23.02 0.88 -9.36
CA GLY A 160 23.53 1.52 -8.13
C GLY A 160 22.78 1.13 -6.84
N LEU A 161 21.45 1.10 -6.88
CA LEU A 161 20.58 0.76 -5.74
C LEU A 161 20.11 -0.71 -5.74
N LEU A 162 20.55 -1.50 -6.73
CA LEU A 162 20.16 -2.90 -6.84
C LEU A 162 20.66 -3.73 -5.64
N PRO A 163 21.92 -3.61 -5.16
CA PRO A 163 22.38 -4.36 -3.99
C PRO A 163 21.56 -4.05 -2.73
N THR A 164 21.22 -2.78 -2.46
CA THR A 164 20.44 -2.42 -1.27
C THR A 164 18.99 -2.91 -1.36
N ALA A 165 18.40 -2.88 -2.55
CA ALA A 165 17.07 -3.43 -2.82
C ALA A 165 17.04 -4.96 -2.61
N LEU A 166 18.03 -5.69 -3.13
CA LEU A 166 18.14 -7.15 -2.96
C LEU A 166 18.46 -7.57 -1.52
N LEU A 167 19.38 -6.88 -0.85
CA LEU A 167 19.68 -7.13 0.57
C LEU A 167 18.46 -6.87 1.45
N SER A 168 17.70 -5.81 1.17
CA SER A 168 16.45 -5.52 1.87
C SER A 168 15.38 -6.57 1.59
N THR A 169 15.25 -7.03 0.34
CA THR A 169 14.35 -8.12 -0.03
C THR A 169 14.68 -9.38 0.78
N GLY A 170 15.96 -9.74 0.85
CA GLY A 170 16.47 -10.86 1.65
C GLY A 170 16.21 -10.68 3.14
N LEU A 171 16.49 -9.50 3.71
CA LEU A 171 16.23 -9.20 5.11
C LEU A 171 14.76 -9.40 5.48
N TRP A 172 13.85 -8.82 4.69
CA TRP A 172 12.41 -8.92 4.94
C TRP A 172 11.92 -10.36 4.79
N LEU A 173 12.41 -11.09 3.79
CA LEU A 173 12.10 -12.51 3.61
C LEU A 173 12.63 -13.38 4.76
N VAL A 174 13.84 -13.12 5.24
CA VAL A 174 14.44 -13.86 6.37
C VAL A 174 13.67 -13.59 7.66
N VAL A 175 13.29 -12.34 7.93
CA VAL A 175 12.54 -12.00 9.15
C VAL A 175 11.14 -12.62 9.11
N TYR A 176 10.36 -12.36 8.07
CA TYR A 176 9.00 -12.88 7.98
C TYR A 176 8.96 -14.39 7.71
N GLY A 177 9.76 -14.88 6.76
CA GLY A 177 9.88 -16.31 6.47
C GLY A 177 10.48 -17.10 7.63
N GLY A 178 11.43 -16.53 8.36
CA GLY A 178 12.00 -17.12 9.58
C GLY A 178 10.97 -17.26 10.68
N ILE A 179 10.18 -16.21 10.96
CA ILE A 179 9.07 -16.30 11.93
C ILE A 179 8.04 -17.35 11.47
N TRP A 180 7.68 -17.36 10.20
CA TRP A 180 6.76 -18.37 9.66
C TRP A 180 7.30 -19.80 9.82
N LEU A 181 8.58 -20.03 9.51
CA LEU A 181 9.22 -21.33 9.63
C LEU A 181 9.33 -21.79 11.08
N LEU A 182 9.81 -20.92 11.98
CA LEU A 182 9.95 -21.20 13.40
C LEU A 182 8.61 -21.47 14.10
N THR A 183 7.53 -20.83 13.63
CA THR A 183 6.19 -21.02 14.16
C THR A 183 5.37 -22.05 13.38
N LEU A 184 5.92 -22.66 12.34
CA LEU A 184 5.24 -23.57 11.40
C LEU A 184 3.91 -22.97 10.88
N GLY A 185 3.93 -21.67 10.58
CA GLY A 185 2.76 -20.91 10.10
C GLY A 185 1.70 -20.59 11.15
N ARG A 186 1.96 -20.85 12.45
CA ARG A 186 1.05 -20.47 13.54
C ARG A 186 1.17 -19.00 13.92
N GLY A 187 2.35 -18.42 13.76
CA GLY A 187 2.63 -17.03 14.14
C GLY A 187 2.13 -16.00 13.14
N MET A 188 2.14 -16.33 11.85
CA MET A 188 1.78 -15.41 10.78
C MET A 188 1.33 -16.13 9.51
N GLY A 189 0.60 -15.44 8.62
CA GLY A 189 0.10 -16.01 7.38
C GLY A 189 1.16 -16.07 6.28
N LEU A 190 1.05 -17.05 5.38
CA LEU A 190 1.90 -17.12 4.18
C LEU A 190 1.77 -15.87 3.28
N GLY A 191 0.62 -15.22 3.29
CA GLY A 191 0.41 -13.97 2.55
C GLY A 191 1.31 -12.84 3.03
N ASP A 192 1.56 -12.75 4.34
CA ASP A 192 2.45 -11.75 4.92
C ASP A 192 3.91 -12.03 4.51
N VAL A 193 4.32 -13.32 4.52
CA VAL A 193 5.64 -13.76 4.05
C VAL A 193 5.86 -13.43 2.58
N ALA A 194 4.82 -13.60 1.76
CA ALA A 194 4.89 -13.31 0.33
C ALA A 194 4.94 -11.81 0.01
N LEU A 195 4.28 -10.99 0.83
CA LEU A 195 4.28 -9.53 0.69
C LEU A 195 5.60 -8.90 1.18
N ALA A 196 6.21 -9.47 2.22
CA ALA A 196 7.45 -8.98 2.82
C ALA A 196 8.59 -8.69 1.83
N PRO A 197 9.01 -9.60 0.93
CA PRO A 197 10.07 -9.32 -0.03
C PRO A 197 9.70 -8.21 -1.03
N VAL A 198 8.41 -8.07 -1.38
CA VAL A 198 7.96 -6.99 -2.28
C VAL A 198 8.15 -5.62 -1.63
N LEU A 199 7.77 -5.50 -0.36
CA LEU A 199 7.98 -4.30 0.43
C LEU A 199 9.48 -4.06 0.68
N GLY A 200 10.23 -5.10 1.02
CA GLY A 200 11.69 -5.04 1.17
C GLY A 200 12.39 -4.54 -0.10
N LEU A 201 11.96 -4.99 -1.28
CA LEU A 201 12.48 -4.52 -2.57
C LEU A 201 12.19 -3.03 -2.78
N ALA A 202 10.92 -2.63 -2.61
CA ALA A 202 10.51 -1.24 -2.82
C ALA A 202 11.17 -0.28 -1.83
N LEU A 203 11.22 -0.61 -0.54
CA LEU A 203 11.84 0.25 0.46
C LEU A 203 13.37 0.21 0.39
N GLY A 204 13.97 -0.95 0.07
CA GLY A 204 15.42 -1.06 -0.10
C GLY A 204 15.97 -0.31 -1.31
N TRP A 205 15.13 -0.10 -2.32
CA TRP A 205 15.42 0.79 -3.44
C TRP A 205 15.47 2.26 -3.01
N LEU A 206 14.71 2.67 -2.00
CA LEU A 206 14.88 3.99 -1.38
C LEU A 206 16.12 4.08 -0.48
N GLY A 207 16.61 2.93 -0.01
CA GLY A 207 17.82 2.79 0.78
C GLY A 207 17.60 1.95 2.03
N TRP A 208 18.72 1.69 2.73
CA TRP A 208 18.71 0.84 3.93
C TRP A 208 17.84 1.40 5.06
N GLY A 209 17.94 2.72 5.33
CA GLY A 209 17.18 3.38 6.40
C GLY A 209 15.67 3.23 6.26
N PRO A 210 15.06 3.65 5.12
CA PRO A 210 13.64 3.42 4.84
C PRO A 210 13.18 1.98 5.04
N SER A 211 13.95 1.01 4.55
CA SER A 211 13.68 -0.43 4.67
C SER A 211 13.64 -0.89 6.13
N VAL A 212 14.67 -0.56 6.92
CA VAL A 212 14.75 -0.97 8.33
C VAL A 212 13.66 -0.29 9.15
N VAL A 213 13.42 1.01 8.93
CA VAL A 213 12.34 1.74 9.62
C VAL A 213 10.99 1.13 9.30
N GLY A 214 10.71 0.81 8.03
CA GLY A 214 9.44 0.20 7.64
C GLY A 214 9.23 -1.17 8.27
N LEU A 215 10.26 -2.01 8.29
CA LEU A 215 10.23 -3.32 8.92
C LEU A 215 9.98 -3.21 10.43
N ALA A 216 10.75 -2.36 11.11
CA ALA A 216 10.67 -2.16 12.55
C ALA A 216 9.30 -1.61 12.97
N LEU A 217 8.78 -0.60 12.26
CA LEU A 217 7.47 -0.02 12.55
C LEU A 217 6.33 -0.99 12.22
N GLY A 218 6.48 -1.89 11.25
CA GLY A 218 5.49 -2.93 11.00
C GLY A 218 5.24 -3.82 12.23
N PHE A 219 6.32 -4.29 12.86
CA PHE A 219 6.22 -5.03 14.12
C PHE A 219 5.86 -4.14 15.31
N GLY A 220 6.41 -2.92 15.38
CA GLY A 220 6.15 -1.98 16.46
C GLY A 220 4.68 -1.57 16.56
N ILE A 221 4.05 -1.20 15.44
CA ILE A 221 2.63 -0.87 15.39
C ILE A 221 1.79 -2.08 15.79
N GLY A 222 2.10 -3.27 15.25
CA GLY A 222 1.39 -4.50 15.60
C GLY A 222 1.50 -4.85 17.09
N ALA A 223 2.67 -4.67 17.69
CA ALA A 223 2.90 -4.88 19.12
C ALA A 223 2.08 -3.90 19.97
N VAL A 224 2.13 -2.60 19.66
CA VAL A 224 1.37 -1.57 20.38
C VAL A 224 -0.13 -1.85 20.30
N VAL A 225 -0.66 -2.06 19.09
CA VAL A 225 -2.09 -2.35 18.90
C VAL A 225 -2.49 -3.65 19.58
N GLY A 226 -1.67 -4.70 19.48
CA GLY A 226 -1.89 -5.98 20.15
C GLY A 226 -2.00 -5.84 21.67
N VAL A 227 -1.07 -5.11 22.29
CA VAL A 227 -1.08 -4.82 23.74
C VAL A 227 -2.33 -4.03 24.12
N LEU A 228 -2.70 -2.99 23.37
CA LEU A 228 -3.90 -2.20 23.65
C LEU A 228 -5.20 -3.01 23.52
N LEU A 229 -5.28 -3.93 22.56
CA LEU A 229 -6.43 -4.81 22.40
C LEU A 229 -6.55 -5.82 23.54
N ILE A 230 -5.43 -6.34 24.04
CA ILE A 230 -5.41 -7.22 25.21
C ILE A 230 -5.78 -6.44 26.47
N ALA A 231 -5.17 -5.28 26.69
CA ALA A 231 -5.43 -4.43 27.86
C ALA A 231 -6.88 -3.93 27.94
N SER A 232 -7.51 -3.66 26.79
CA SER A 232 -8.93 -3.27 26.71
C SER A 232 -9.91 -4.45 26.80
N GLY A 233 -9.43 -5.69 26.98
CA GLY A 233 -10.26 -6.88 27.06
C GLY A 233 -10.90 -7.31 25.73
N ARG A 234 -10.55 -6.66 24.61
CA ARG A 234 -11.09 -6.93 23.27
C ARG A 234 -10.37 -8.06 22.53
N SER A 235 -9.22 -8.50 23.05
CA SER A 235 -8.46 -9.64 22.52
C SER A 235 -7.84 -10.45 23.66
N ARG A 236 -7.35 -11.64 23.34
CA ARG A 236 -6.64 -12.55 24.27
C ARG A 236 -5.32 -12.96 23.66
N VAL A 237 -4.34 -13.27 24.51
CA VAL A 237 -3.05 -13.83 24.07
C VAL A 237 -3.32 -15.09 23.24
N GLY A 238 -2.73 -15.17 22.05
CA GLY A 238 -2.91 -16.29 21.11
C GLY A 238 -4.06 -16.14 20.12
N MET A 239 -4.89 -15.10 20.21
CA MET A 239 -5.87 -14.77 19.16
C MET A 239 -5.15 -14.25 17.90
N ARG A 240 -5.54 -14.75 16.72
CA ARG A 240 -4.97 -14.30 15.45
C ARG A 240 -5.52 -12.91 15.07
N VAL A 241 -4.64 -11.93 15.05
CA VAL A 241 -4.89 -10.57 14.53
C VAL A 241 -4.33 -10.49 13.11
N PRO A 242 -5.04 -9.87 12.15
CA PRO A 242 -4.49 -9.63 10.80
C PRO A 242 -3.23 -8.75 10.90
N HIS A 243 -2.08 -9.27 10.48
CA HIS A 243 -0.79 -8.58 10.57
C HIS A 243 -0.51 -7.68 9.36
N GLY A 244 -1.15 -7.95 8.22
CA GLY A 244 -1.00 -7.20 6.98
C GLY A 244 -1.17 -5.69 7.14
N PRO A 245 -2.19 -5.18 7.88
CA PRO A 245 -2.37 -3.77 8.15
C PRO A 245 -1.17 -3.11 8.83
N PHE A 246 -0.54 -3.79 9.78
CA PHE A 246 0.61 -3.24 10.50
C PHE A 246 1.85 -3.26 9.62
N LEU A 247 2.09 -4.36 8.91
CA LEU A 247 3.14 -4.50 7.91
C LEU A 247 3.08 -3.39 6.84
N LEU A 248 1.90 -3.16 6.26
CA LEU A 248 1.67 -2.13 5.25
C LEU A 248 1.76 -0.71 5.81
N SER A 249 1.32 -0.49 7.05
CA SER A 249 1.45 0.81 7.73
C SER A 249 2.92 1.14 8.00
N GLY A 250 3.69 0.16 8.50
CA GLY A 250 5.14 0.29 8.68
C GLY A 250 5.82 0.62 7.36
N ALA A 251 5.52 -0.13 6.30
CA ALA A 251 6.05 0.13 4.96
C ALA A 251 5.69 1.54 4.43
N ALA A 252 4.46 2.01 4.65
CA ALA A 252 4.07 3.38 4.28
C ALA A 252 4.91 4.43 5.03
N VAL A 253 5.11 4.26 6.34
CA VAL A 253 5.97 5.17 7.12
C VAL A 253 7.41 5.09 6.65
N GLY A 254 7.94 3.89 6.38
CA GLY A 254 9.28 3.72 5.82
C GLY A 254 9.45 4.43 4.47
N MET A 255 8.44 4.34 3.59
CA MET A 255 8.46 4.95 2.26
C MET A 255 8.45 6.47 2.32
N PHE A 256 7.60 7.08 3.16
CA PHE A 256 7.40 8.53 3.17
C PHE A 256 8.25 9.27 4.21
N ALA A 257 8.56 8.64 5.34
CA ALA A 257 9.26 9.25 6.47
C ALA A 257 10.48 8.44 6.95
N GLY A 258 10.82 7.32 6.30
CA GLY A 258 11.88 6.44 6.78
C GLY A 258 13.27 7.07 6.76
N ALA A 259 13.59 7.87 5.76
CA ALA A 259 14.88 8.57 5.69
C ALA A 259 15.12 9.55 6.85
N PRO A 260 14.22 10.51 7.16
CA PRO A 260 14.41 11.39 8.32
C PRO A 260 14.37 10.64 9.66
N LEU A 261 13.51 9.61 9.80
CA LEU A 261 13.47 8.79 11.02
C LEU A 261 14.78 8.02 11.24
N TRP A 262 15.36 7.48 10.18
CA TRP A 262 16.64 6.78 10.22
C TRP A 262 17.78 7.71 10.67
N HIS A 263 17.92 8.88 10.04
CA HIS A 263 18.97 9.84 10.43
C HIS A 263 18.74 10.40 11.83
N GLY A 264 17.48 10.66 12.23
CA GLY A 264 17.15 11.07 13.59
C GLY A 264 17.59 10.02 14.61
N TYR A 265 17.31 8.74 14.34
CA TYR A 265 17.77 7.64 15.17
C TYR A 265 19.31 7.58 15.25
N LEU A 266 20.01 7.61 14.11
CA LEU A 266 21.47 7.59 14.07
C LEU A 266 22.09 8.77 14.84
N GLY A 267 21.49 9.96 14.73
CA GLY A 267 21.92 11.14 15.49
C GLY A 267 21.77 10.96 16.99
N LEU A 268 20.65 10.38 17.44
CA LEU A 268 20.43 10.08 18.86
C LEU A 268 21.43 9.06 19.43
N VAL A 269 21.86 8.08 18.62
CA VAL A 269 22.84 7.06 19.06
C VAL A 269 24.30 7.43 18.74
N GLY A 270 24.55 8.63 18.21
CA GLY A 270 25.91 9.12 17.92
C GLY A 270 26.60 8.45 16.72
N LEU A 271 25.83 7.95 15.76
CA LEU A 271 26.30 7.28 14.54
C LEU A 271 26.02 8.07 13.25
N ALA A 272 25.59 9.33 13.37
CA ALA A 272 25.28 10.23 12.25
C ALA A 272 26.50 11.02 11.76
#